data_AF-A0A2A4AL61-F1
#
_entry.id   AF-A0A2A4AL61-F1
#
_cell.length_a   1.000
_cell.length_b   1.000
_cell.length_c   1.000
_cell.angle_alpha   90.00
_cell.angle_beta   90.00
_cell.angle_gamma   90.00
#
_symmetry.space_group_name_H-M   'P 1'
#
loop_
_entity.id
_entity.type
_entity.pdbx_description
1 polymer ?
#
loop_
_entity_poly.entity_id
_entity_poly.type
_entity_poly.pdbx_seq_one_letter_code
_entity_poly.pdbx_strand_id
1 'polypeptide(L)'
;MLPLEVEAAGARTVKFDVRLGSGRTVHMEGVADPIMAGFESTIALLRGEGLDPNFMTARSQMSWGLAFPRAGDARRLVEAWLAAIGINRERLSILARAVDCLELVEADLQHFYRLDLADWPRGVLSTRRLAVLMEGLRRRPESLFWAETSSEFDPLTSESIILAGIFGALTGQQHPLLTARKDRESAAEKQAAMARMQARGLTAR
;
A
#
# COMPACT_ATOMS: atom_id res chain seq x y z
N MET A 1 11.48 21.13 -12.62
CA MET A 1 11.37 20.15 -13.71
C MET A 1 12.77 19.75 -14.12
N LEU A 2 13.21 18.57 -13.70
CA LEU A 2 14.44 17.94 -14.18
C LEU A 2 14.02 16.65 -14.91
N PRO A 3 14.65 16.32 -16.05
CA PRO A 3 14.27 15.17 -16.84
C PRO A 3 14.67 13.89 -16.09
N LEU A 4 13.67 13.10 -15.68
CA LEU A 4 13.84 11.74 -15.17
C LEU A 4 14.01 10.78 -16.34
N GLU A 5 15.10 10.92 -17.08
CA GLU A 5 15.61 9.84 -17.93
C GLU A 5 16.84 9.26 -17.22
N VAL A 6 16.58 8.42 -16.22
CA VAL A 6 17.61 7.50 -15.74
C VAL A 6 17.56 6.30 -16.67
N GLU A 7 18.45 6.31 -17.66
CA GLU A 7 18.77 5.11 -18.44
C GLU A 7 18.97 3.93 -17.48
N ALA A 8 18.37 2.79 -17.79
CA ALA A 8 18.50 1.55 -17.03
C ALA A 8 19.92 0.92 -17.08
N ALA A 9 20.96 1.73 -17.27
CA ALA A 9 22.36 1.33 -17.24
C ALA A 9 22.86 1.37 -15.79
N GLY A 10 22.67 0.27 -15.07
CA GLY A 10 23.12 0.10 -13.68
C GLY A 10 22.07 -0.47 -12.73
N ALA A 11 20.88 -0.81 -13.23
CA ALA A 11 19.85 -1.40 -12.40
C ALA A 11 20.28 -2.78 -11.90
N ARG A 12 20.23 -3.00 -10.57
CA ARG A 12 20.38 -4.34 -10.00
C ARG A 12 19.23 -5.18 -10.54
N THR A 13 19.51 -6.34 -11.09
CA THR A 13 18.50 -7.27 -11.61
C THR A 13 18.36 -8.50 -10.71
N VAL A 14 17.24 -9.19 -10.83
CA VAL A 14 16.99 -10.49 -10.21
C VAL A 14 16.52 -11.47 -11.28
N LYS A 15 16.96 -12.71 -11.15
CA LYS A 15 16.51 -13.83 -11.97
C LYS A 15 15.38 -14.57 -11.27
N PHE A 16 14.36 -14.96 -12.02
CA PHE A 16 13.19 -15.67 -11.48
C PHE A 16 12.51 -16.50 -12.57
N ASP A 17 11.73 -17.48 -12.15
CA ASP A 17 11.06 -18.43 -13.04
C ASP A 17 9.56 -18.19 -13.07
N VAL A 18 8.98 -18.23 -14.27
CA VAL A 18 7.54 -18.08 -14.47
C VAL A 18 6.97 -19.36 -15.06
N ARG A 19 6.03 -19.99 -14.34
CA ARG A 19 5.29 -21.15 -14.84
C ARG A 19 4.03 -20.73 -15.58
N LEU A 20 4.07 -20.84 -16.90
CA LEU A 20 2.96 -20.48 -17.79
C LEU A 20 1.77 -21.45 -17.63
N GLY A 21 0.59 -21.00 -18.02
CA GLY A 21 -0.63 -21.82 -18.12
C GLY A 21 -0.51 -22.93 -19.17
N SER A 22 0.45 -22.84 -20.08
CA SER A 22 0.82 -23.93 -21.00
C SER A 22 1.61 -25.07 -20.34
N GLY A 23 2.05 -24.89 -19.09
CA GLY A 23 2.90 -25.84 -18.36
C GLY A 23 4.41 -25.62 -18.56
N ARG A 24 4.82 -24.75 -19.50
CA ARG A 24 6.21 -24.37 -19.72
C ARG A 24 6.71 -23.43 -18.61
N THR A 25 8.00 -23.51 -18.30
CA THR A 25 8.69 -22.53 -17.44
C THR A 25 9.54 -21.60 -18.31
N VAL A 26 9.50 -20.31 -18.02
CA VAL A 26 10.35 -19.30 -18.67
C VAL A 26 11.24 -18.67 -17.60
N HIS A 27 12.54 -18.59 -17.91
CA HIS A 27 13.52 -17.94 -17.06
C HIS A 27 13.57 -16.45 -17.41
N MET A 28 13.31 -15.62 -16.41
CA MET A 28 13.14 -14.18 -16.55
C MET A 28 14.19 -13.45 -15.73
N GLU A 29 14.49 -12.24 -16.16
CA GLU A 29 15.37 -11.30 -15.48
C GLU A 29 14.75 -9.90 -15.54
N GLY A 30 14.55 -9.30 -14.37
CA GLY A 30 13.96 -7.97 -14.21
C GLY A 30 14.62 -7.16 -13.10
N VAL A 31 14.23 -5.91 -12.94
CA VAL A 31 14.78 -4.99 -11.95
C VAL A 31 14.55 -5.49 -10.52
N ALA A 32 15.48 -5.18 -9.62
CA ALA A 32 15.46 -5.64 -8.22
C ALA A 32 14.54 -4.81 -7.32
N ASP A 33 14.02 -3.70 -7.81
CA ASP A 33 13.06 -2.85 -7.12
C ASP A 33 12.09 -2.22 -8.13
N PRO A 34 10.77 -2.24 -7.90
CA PRO A 34 9.79 -1.64 -8.79
C PRO A 34 10.10 -0.19 -9.12
N ILE A 35 10.67 0.57 -8.18
CA ILE A 35 11.01 1.98 -8.36
C ILE A 35 11.99 2.21 -9.53
N MET A 36 12.81 1.21 -9.84
CA MET A 36 13.77 1.25 -10.95
C MET A 36 13.10 1.09 -12.31
N ALA A 37 11.87 0.58 -12.36
CA ALA A 37 11.02 0.60 -13.54
C ALA A 37 10.36 1.98 -13.74
N GLY A 38 10.51 2.90 -12.78
CA GLY A 38 9.92 4.23 -12.78
C GLY A 38 8.88 4.40 -11.68
N PHE A 39 8.81 5.62 -11.12
CA PHE A 39 7.86 5.94 -10.05
C PHE A 39 6.41 5.77 -10.50
N GLU A 40 6.03 6.34 -11.64
CA GLU A 40 4.67 6.24 -12.18
C GLU A 40 4.27 4.78 -12.45
N SER A 41 5.14 3.99 -13.08
CA SER A 41 4.89 2.55 -13.30
C SER A 41 4.77 1.77 -11.98
N THR A 42 5.52 2.17 -10.95
CA THR A 42 5.39 1.59 -9.60
C THR A 42 4.04 1.92 -8.99
N ILE A 43 3.59 3.18 -9.07
CA ILE A 43 2.28 3.58 -8.55
C ILE A 43 1.16 2.85 -9.29
N ALA A 44 1.21 2.79 -10.63
CA ALA A 44 0.23 2.07 -11.45
C ALA A 44 0.16 0.58 -11.10
N LEU A 45 1.32 -0.07 -10.90
CA LEU A 45 1.41 -1.44 -10.42
C LEU A 45 0.71 -1.63 -9.08
N LEU A 46 0.98 -0.74 -8.12
CA LEU A 46 0.45 -0.82 -6.76
C LEU A 46 -1.06 -0.56 -6.71
N ARG A 47 -1.59 0.28 -7.61
CA ARG A 47 -3.03 0.49 -7.80
C ARG A 47 -3.72 -0.60 -8.61
N GLY A 48 -2.95 -1.49 -9.26
CA GLY A 48 -3.47 -2.54 -10.12
C GLY A 48 -3.99 -2.02 -11.47
N GLU A 49 -3.55 -0.84 -11.90
CA GLU A 49 -3.94 -0.20 -13.17
C GLU A 49 -3.24 -0.81 -14.39
N GLY A 50 -2.26 -1.68 -14.16
CA GLY A 50 -1.45 -2.32 -15.18
C GLY A 50 0.04 -2.14 -14.89
N LEU A 51 0.88 -2.91 -15.57
CA LEU A 51 2.32 -2.79 -15.48
C LEU A 51 2.91 -2.80 -16.89
N ASP A 52 3.63 -1.74 -17.22
CA ASP A 52 4.47 -1.72 -18.41
C ASP A 52 5.59 -2.77 -18.28
N PRO A 53 6.01 -3.42 -19.37
CA PRO A 53 7.06 -4.44 -19.33
C PRO A 53 8.47 -3.86 -19.04
N ASN A 54 8.56 -2.59 -18.62
CA ASN A 54 9.81 -1.87 -18.35
C ASN A 54 10.58 -2.41 -17.14
N PHE A 55 9.95 -3.20 -16.27
CA PHE A 55 10.65 -3.91 -15.20
C PHE A 55 11.51 -5.08 -15.72
N MET A 56 11.31 -5.56 -16.95
CA MET A 56 12.08 -6.65 -17.54
C MET A 56 13.28 -6.15 -18.34
N THR A 57 14.36 -6.93 -18.32
CA THR A 57 15.48 -6.74 -19.27
C THR A 57 15.01 -6.97 -20.71
N ALA A 58 15.66 -6.33 -21.70
CA ALA A 58 15.35 -6.51 -23.13
C ALA A 58 15.36 -7.99 -23.57
N ARG A 59 16.31 -8.78 -23.05
CA ARG A 59 16.37 -10.24 -23.29
C ARG A 59 15.12 -10.95 -22.77
N SER A 60 14.67 -10.59 -21.57
CA SER A 60 13.48 -11.21 -20.96
C SER A 60 12.20 -10.78 -21.64
N GLN A 61 12.10 -9.52 -22.10
CA GLN A 61 10.97 -9.06 -22.92
C GLN A 61 10.86 -9.89 -24.22
N MET A 62 11.98 -10.13 -24.90
CA MET A 62 12.01 -10.99 -26.08
C MET A 62 11.64 -12.44 -25.75
N SER A 63 12.20 -13.00 -24.67
CA SER A 63 11.90 -14.36 -24.22
C SER A 63 10.41 -14.53 -23.88
N TRP A 64 9.82 -13.54 -23.22
CA TRP A 64 8.39 -13.49 -22.91
C TRP A 64 7.53 -13.51 -24.17
N GLY A 65 7.84 -12.67 -25.16
CA GLY A 65 7.13 -12.65 -26.43
C GLY A 65 7.17 -13.98 -27.17
N LEU A 66 8.34 -14.62 -27.22
CA LEU A 66 8.54 -15.94 -27.85
C LEU A 66 7.92 -17.11 -27.07
N ALA A 67 7.53 -16.89 -25.81
CA ALA A 67 6.86 -17.90 -25.01
C ALA A 67 5.35 -18.02 -25.31
N PHE A 68 4.78 -17.09 -26.07
CA PHE A 68 3.35 -17.01 -26.40
C PHE A 68 2.44 -17.09 -25.15
N PRO A 69 2.57 -16.13 -24.21
CA PRO A 69 1.85 -16.14 -22.95
C PRO A 69 0.34 -15.97 -23.17
N ARG A 70 -0.46 -16.63 -22.33
CA ARG A 70 -1.92 -16.46 -22.30
C ARG A 70 -2.28 -15.26 -21.42
N ALA A 71 -3.53 -14.78 -21.53
CA ALA A 71 -4.01 -13.64 -20.75
C ALA A 71 -3.75 -13.75 -19.22
N GLY A 72 -3.87 -14.96 -18.65
CA GLY A 72 -3.61 -15.20 -17.22
C GLY A 72 -2.13 -15.25 -16.82
N ASP A 73 -1.20 -15.34 -17.78
CA ASP A 73 0.23 -15.49 -17.51
C ASP A 73 0.89 -14.16 -17.12
N ALA A 74 0.35 -13.02 -17.57
CA ALA A 74 0.85 -11.70 -17.18
C ALA A 74 0.81 -11.50 -15.66
N ARG A 75 -0.29 -11.93 -15.02
CA ARG A 75 -0.40 -11.89 -13.56
C ARG A 75 0.66 -12.78 -12.88
N ARG A 76 0.89 -13.98 -13.42
CA ARG A 76 1.90 -14.91 -12.88
C ARG A 76 3.32 -14.37 -13.01
N LEU A 77 3.61 -13.68 -14.11
CA LEU A 77 4.87 -12.99 -14.33
C LEU A 77 5.11 -11.93 -13.25
N VAL A 78 4.12 -11.07 -12.99
CA VAL A 78 4.22 -10.03 -11.95
C VAL A 78 4.33 -10.64 -10.56
N GLU A 79 3.51 -11.63 -10.23
CA GLU A 79 3.55 -12.32 -8.93
C GLU A 79 4.92 -13.01 -8.70
N ALA A 80 5.48 -13.66 -9.71
CA ALA A 80 6.80 -14.31 -9.61
C ALA A 80 7.92 -13.28 -9.44
N TRP A 81 7.88 -12.16 -10.16
CA TRP A 81 8.84 -11.08 -10.03
C TRP A 81 8.77 -10.46 -8.63
N LEU A 82 7.58 -10.07 -8.16
CA LEU A 82 7.36 -9.51 -6.83
C LEU A 82 7.85 -10.47 -5.73
N ALA A 83 7.57 -11.77 -5.86
CA ALA A 83 8.06 -12.78 -4.94
C ALA A 83 9.60 -12.85 -4.93
N ALA A 84 10.25 -12.79 -6.09
CA ALA A 84 11.70 -12.84 -6.22
C ALA A 84 12.41 -11.62 -5.58
N ILE A 85 11.76 -10.45 -5.57
CA ILE A 85 12.24 -9.26 -4.85
C ILE A 85 11.75 -9.18 -3.40
N GLY A 86 11.08 -10.22 -2.89
CA GLY A 86 10.64 -10.32 -1.50
C GLY A 86 9.39 -9.49 -1.14
N ILE A 87 8.59 -9.11 -2.13
CA ILE A 87 7.27 -8.50 -1.96
C ILE A 87 6.22 -9.62 -2.10
N ASN A 88 5.76 -10.12 -0.97
CA ASN A 88 4.67 -11.09 -0.92
C ASN A 88 3.30 -10.40 -1.05
N ARG A 89 2.22 -11.18 -1.12
CA ARG A 89 0.84 -10.67 -1.27
C ARG A 89 0.44 -9.69 -0.16
N GLU A 90 0.89 -9.93 1.06
CA GLU A 90 0.58 -9.08 2.22
C GLU A 90 1.27 -7.72 2.11
N ARG A 91 2.56 -7.70 1.75
CA ARG A 91 3.33 -6.48 1.49
C ARG A 91 2.80 -5.71 0.30
N LEU A 92 2.40 -6.42 -0.76
CA LEU A 92 1.74 -5.79 -1.90
C LEU A 92 0.44 -5.10 -1.46
N SER A 93 -0.37 -5.75 -0.63
CA SER A 93 -1.59 -5.14 -0.10
C SER A 93 -1.31 -3.93 0.80
N ILE A 94 -0.22 -3.94 1.57
CA ILE A 94 0.19 -2.77 2.37
C ILE A 94 0.58 -1.62 1.43
N LEU A 95 1.46 -1.88 0.46
CA LEU A 95 1.95 -0.89 -0.48
C LEU A 95 0.81 -0.29 -1.33
N ALA A 96 -0.14 -1.11 -1.78
CA ALA A 96 -1.33 -0.67 -2.52
C ALA A 96 -2.16 0.34 -1.72
N ARG A 97 -2.25 0.19 -0.40
CA ARG A 97 -2.96 1.14 0.47
C ARG A 97 -2.09 2.35 0.80
N ALA A 98 -0.78 2.15 0.95
CA ALA A 98 0.17 3.21 1.24
C ALA A 98 0.20 4.29 0.16
N VAL A 99 0.08 3.91 -1.12
CA VAL A 99 0.07 4.87 -2.23
C VAL A 99 -1.16 5.78 -2.25
N ASP A 100 -2.24 5.39 -1.59
CA ASP A 100 -3.45 6.22 -1.45
C ASP A 100 -3.42 7.08 -0.18
N CYS A 101 -2.40 6.91 0.68
CA CYS A 101 -2.27 7.58 1.97
C CYS A 101 -0.84 8.07 2.22
N LEU A 102 -0.15 8.57 1.19
CA LEU A 102 1.29 8.91 1.25
C LEU A 102 1.62 9.93 2.34
N GLU A 103 0.74 10.89 2.64
CA GLU A 103 0.95 11.87 3.71
C GLU A 103 0.98 11.23 5.10
N LEU A 104 0.11 10.25 5.35
CA LEU A 104 0.09 9.51 6.62
C LEU A 104 1.30 8.58 6.73
N VAL A 105 1.68 7.96 5.62
CA VAL A 105 2.91 7.16 5.53
C VAL A 105 4.13 8.01 5.83
N GLU A 106 4.23 9.21 5.25
CA GLU A 106 5.32 10.15 5.50
C GLU A 106 5.42 10.53 6.98
N ALA A 107 4.30 10.92 7.58
CA ALA A 107 4.26 11.27 9.00
C ALA A 107 4.71 10.09 9.90
N ASP A 108 4.26 8.87 9.59
CA ASP A 108 4.64 7.67 10.33
C ASP A 108 6.14 7.32 10.14
N LEU A 109 6.67 7.42 8.92
CA LEU A 109 8.09 7.18 8.64
C LEU A 109 8.98 8.18 9.37
N GLN A 110 8.62 9.47 9.36
CA GLN A 110 9.33 10.50 10.10
C GLN A 110 9.25 10.29 11.61
N HIS A 111 8.08 9.91 12.12
CA HIS A 111 7.85 9.74 13.56
C HIS A 111 8.59 8.53 14.12
N PHE A 112 8.39 7.34 13.53
CA PHE A 112 8.89 6.07 14.08
C PHE A 112 10.30 5.70 13.62
N TYR A 113 10.69 6.11 12.40
CA TYR A 113 11.93 5.65 11.78
C TYR A 113 12.89 6.77 11.40
N ARG A 114 12.49 8.05 11.52
CA ARG A 114 13.29 9.22 11.11
C ARG A 114 13.71 9.13 9.63
N LEU A 115 12.79 8.65 8.78
CA LEU A 115 12.99 8.52 7.34
C LEU A 115 12.06 9.48 6.59
N ASP A 116 12.54 9.98 5.46
CA ASP A 116 11.78 10.80 4.50
C ASP A 116 11.29 9.90 3.37
N LEU A 117 9.99 9.92 3.07
CA LEU A 117 9.37 9.16 1.98
C LEU A 117 9.88 9.61 0.62
N ALA A 118 10.37 10.84 0.47
CA ALA A 118 11.01 11.32 -0.75
C ALA A 118 12.28 10.52 -1.11
N ASP A 119 12.87 9.79 -0.17
CA ASP A 119 13.95 8.84 -0.44
C ASP A 119 13.48 7.63 -1.27
N TRP A 120 12.18 7.32 -1.29
CA TRP A 120 11.62 6.23 -2.09
C TRP A 120 11.71 6.51 -3.59
N PRO A 121 11.09 7.55 -4.16
CA PRO A 121 11.21 7.85 -5.60
C PRO A 121 12.64 8.15 -6.04
N ARG A 122 13.54 8.52 -5.12
CA ARG A 122 14.98 8.70 -5.38
C ARG A 122 15.77 7.38 -5.42
N GLY A 123 15.16 6.27 -5.06
CA GLY A 123 15.80 4.95 -5.00
C GLY A 123 16.71 4.72 -3.79
N VAL A 124 16.69 5.62 -2.80
CA VAL A 124 17.45 5.49 -1.54
C VAL A 124 16.72 4.56 -0.56
N LEU A 125 15.39 4.69 -0.49
CA LEU A 125 14.50 3.76 0.21
C LEU A 125 13.94 2.76 -0.81
N SER A 126 14.23 1.47 -0.65
CA SER A 126 13.65 0.43 -1.52
C SER A 126 12.16 0.22 -1.25
N THR A 127 11.39 -0.12 -2.29
CA THR A 127 9.96 -0.48 -2.18
C THR A 127 9.75 -1.63 -1.19
N ARG A 128 10.67 -2.63 -1.21
CA ARG A 128 10.65 -3.73 -0.24
C ARG A 128 10.85 -3.23 1.20
N ARG A 129 11.79 -2.31 1.42
CA ARG A 129 12.05 -1.76 2.76
C ARG A 129 10.87 -0.92 3.25
N LEU A 130 10.27 -0.11 2.37
CA LEU A 130 9.04 0.62 2.68
C LEU A 130 7.94 -0.34 3.17
N ALA A 131 7.68 -1.42 2.43
CA ALA A 131 6.69 -2.42 2.82
C ALA A 131 6.98 -3.04 4.20
N VAL A 132 8.24 -3.38 4.49
CA VAL A 132 8.64 -3.96 5.79
C VAL A 132 8.45 -2.98 6.93
N LEU A 133 8.81 -1.70 6.73
CA LEU A 133 8.63 -0.66 7.75
C LEU A 133 7.15 -0.46 8.07
N MET A 134 6.31 -0.40 7.03
CA MET A 134 4.86 -0.28 7.18
C MET A 134 4.24 -1.53 7.82
N GLU A 135 4.69 -2.73 7.45
CA GLU A 135 4.30 -3.99 8.10
C GLU A 135 4.62 -3.95 9.60
N GLY A 136 5.80 -3.45 9.98
CA GLY A 136 6.22 -3.30 11.38
C GLY A 136 5.36 -2.34 12.20
N LEU A 137 4.73 -1.34 11.56
CA LEU A 137 3.83 -0.40 12.23
C LEU A 137 2.43 -0.96 12.49
N ARG A 138 2.07 -2.14 11.96
CA ARG A 138 0.70 -2.68 12.10
C ARG A 138 0.25 -2.83 13.55
N ARG A 139 1.19 -3.10 14.46
CA ARG A 139 0.91 -3.28 15.88
C ARG A 139 1.08 -1.99 16.69
N ARG A 140 1.30 -0.85 16.03
CA ARG A 140 1.43 0.46 16.66
C ARG A 140 0.08 1.19 16.57
N PRO A 141 -0.67 1.30 17.68
CA PRO A 141 -1.95 1.99 17.66
C PRO A 141 -1.82 3.51 17.39
N GLU A 142 -0.61 4.03 17.52
CA GLU A 142 -0.24 5.43 17.26
C GLU A 142 0.03 5.71 15.77
N SER A 143 0.17 4.67 14.93
CA SER A 143 0.40 4.83 13.49
C SER A 143 -0.81 5.47 12.83
N LEU A 144 -0.61 6.63 12.21
CA LEU A 144 -1.66 7.35 11.51
C LEU A 144 -2.17 6.54 10.32
N PHE A 145 -1.27 5.92 9.56
CA PHE A 145 -1.63 5.10 8.41
C PHE A 145 -2.48 3.88 8.83
N TRP A 146 -2.10 3.15 9.86
CA TRP A 146 -2.85 1.96 10.29
C TRP A 146 -4.15 2.32 11.01
N ALA A 147 -4.17 3.44 11.73
CA ALA A 147 -5.40 3.96 12.30
C ALA A 147 -6.42 4.33 11.22
N GLU A 148 -5.98 5.01 10.16
CA GLU A 148 -6.87 5.41 9.07
C GLU A 148 -7.36 4.21 8.26
N THR A 149 -6.46 3.28 7.96
CA THR A 149 -6.79 2.22 7.02
C THR A 149 -7.45 1.02 7.70
N SER A 150 -7.12 0.69 8.95
CA SER A 150 -7.48 -0.62 9.52
C SER A 150 -8.01 -0.58 10.96
N SER A 151 -8.12 0.60 11.58
CA SER A 151 -8.62 0.74 12.95
C SER A 151 -10.02 1.35 12.97
N GLU A 152 -10.82 0.91 13.94
CA GLU A 152 -12.12 1.53 14.26
C GLU A 152 -11.96 2.77 15.16
N PHE A 153 -10.74 3.00 15.67
CA PHE A 153 -10.42 4.07 16.60
C PHE A 153 -9.42 5.04 15.99
N ASP A 154 -9.46 6.28 16.46
CA ASP A 154 -8.43 7.28 16.18
C ASP A 154 -7.03 6.77 16.63
N PRO A 155 -5.94 7.32 16.08
CA PRO A 155 -4.59 7.01 16.55
C PRO A 155 -4.47 7.33 18.04
N LEU A 156 -4.10 6.34 18.85
CA LEU A 156 -4.04 6.44 20.30
C LEU A 156 -2.77 5.78 20.83
N THR A 157 -2.21 6.33 21.91
CA THR A 157 -1.09 5.69 22.59
C THR A 157 -1.53 4.39 23.26
N SER A 158 -0.58 3.47 23.42
CA SER A 158 -0.85 2.20 24.09
C SER A 158 -1.39 2.40 25.51
N GLU A 159 -0.85 3.39 26.23
CA GLU A 159 -1.28 3.78 27.58
C GLU A 159 -2.72 4.29 27.58
N SER A 160 -3.10 5.10 26.57
CA SER A 160 -4.45 5.64 26.44
C SER A 160 -5.47 4.52 26.24
N ILE A 161 -5.13 3.51 25.45
CA ILE A 161 -5.97 2.32 25.24
C ILE A 161 -6.10 1.52 26.54
N ILE A 162 -5.00 1.31 27.28
CA ILE A 162 -5.03 0.59 28.56
C ILE A 162 -5.90 1.32 29.58
N LEU A 163 -5.74 2.64 29.72
CA LEU A 163 -6.55 3.45 30.63
C LEU A 163 -8.03 3.43 30.25
N ALA A 164 -8.35 3.52 28.95
CA ALA A 164 -9.72 3.38 28.46
C ALA A 164 -10.31 1.98 28.76
N GLY A 165 -9.50 0.93 28.68
CA GLY A 165 -9.90 -0.42 29.07
C GLY A 165 -10.19 -0.56 30.57
N ILE A 166 -9.35 0.03 31.42
CA ILE A 166 -9.57 0.08 32.88
C ILE A 166 -10.88 0.81 33.20
N PHE A 167 -11.14 1.96 32.57
CA PHE A 167 -12.41 2.66 32.72
C PHE A 167 -13.61 1.74 32.41
N GLY A 168 -13.54 0.99 31.30
CA GLY A 168 -14.63 0.09 30.93
C GLY A 168 -14.81 -1.09 31.88
N ALA A 169 -13.73 -1.63 32.42
CA ALA A 169 -13.78 -2.66 33.44
C ALA A 169 -14.44 -2.16 34.74
N LEU A 170 -14.20 -0.90 35.12
CA LEU A 170 -14.74 -0.31 36.35
C LEU A 170 -16.19 0.18 36.22
N THR A 171 -16.58 0.67 35.05
CA THR A 171 -17.89 1.32 34.84
C THR A 171 -18.90 0.43 34.11
N GLY A 172 -18.44 -0.64 33.45
CA GLY A 172 -19.25 -1.46 32.55
C GLY A 172 -19.59 -0.78 31.23
N GLN A 173 -18.99 0.37 30.91
CA GLN A 173 -19.24 1.15 29.69
C GLN A 173 -17.97 1.33 28.86
N GLN A 174 -18.08 1.40 27.53
CA GLN A 174 -16.93 1.70 26.69
C GLN A 174 -16.48 3.17 26.88
N HIS A 175 -15.17 3.41 26.98
CA HIS A 175 -14.66 4.78 27.14
C HIS A 175 -14.92 5.62 25.88
N PRO A 176 -15.34 6.90 26.00
CA PRO A 176 -15.64 7.76 24.86
C PRO A 176 -14.49 7.92 23.85
N LEU A 177 -13.23 7.87 24.29
CA LEU A 177 -12.08 7.88 23.38
C LEU A 177 -12.08 6.72 22.38
N LEU A 178 -12.62 5.55 22.76
CA LEU A 178 -12.74 4.40 21.90
C LEU A 178 -14.03 4.42 21.06
N THR A 179 -14.93 5.38 21.24
CA THR A 179 -16.15 5.50 20.42
C THR A 179 -16.16 6.78 19.58
N ALA A 180 -15.27 7.72 19.86
CA ALA A 180 -15.26 9.07 19.27
C ALA A 180 -15.33 9.09 17.74
N ARG A 181 -14.59 8.20 17.05
CA ARG A 181 -14.65 8.09 15.58
C ARG A 181 -16.03 7.67 15.10
N LYS A 182 -16.55 6.55 15.63
CA LYS A 182 -17.88 6.02 15.31
C LYS A 182 -19.00 7.00 15.64
N ASP A 183 -18.87 7.72 16.76
CA ASP A 183 -19.84 8.73 17.17
C ASP A 183 -19.85 9.92 16.20
N ARG A 184 -18.68 10.36 15.72
CA ARG A 184 -18.56 11.41 14.68
C ARG A 184 -19.15 10.95 13.35
N GLU A 185 -18.90 9.72 12.93
CA GLU A 185 -19.46 9.14 11.70
C GLU A 185 -21.00 9.06 11.79
N SER A 186 -21.53 8.54 12.90
CA SER A 186 -22.98 8.47 13.14
C SER A 186 -23.63 9.85 13.14
N ALA A 187 -22.97 10.85 13.73
CA ALA A 187 -23.44 12.24 13.71
C ALA A 187 -23.46 12.82 12.29
N ALA A 188 -22.40 12.59 11.51
CA ALA A 188 -22.29 13.05 10.13
C ALA A 188 -23.35 12.39 9.22
N GLU A 189 -23.59 11.09 9.38
CA GLU A 189 -24.64 10.38 8.64
C GLU A 189 -26.04 10.91 8.94
N LYS A 190 -26.35 11.14 10.23
CA LYS A 190 -27.63 11.74 10.64
C LYS A 190 -27.80 13.12 10.04
N GLN A 191 -26.75 13.94 10.06
CA GLN A 191 -26.78 15.28 9.49
C GLN A 191 -26.95 15.25 7.97
N ALA A 192 -26.26 14.35 7.26
CA ALA A 192 -26.43 14.14 5.83
C ALA A 192 -27.83 13.63 5.47
N ALA A 193 -28.39 12.73 6.28
CA ALA A 193 -29.75 12.23 6.11
C ALA A 193 -30.79 13.35 6.31
N MET A 194 -30.64 14.17 7.35
CA MET A 194 -31.48 15.34 7.58
C MET A 194 -31.38 16.35 6.45
N ALA A 195 -30.17 16.64 5.95
CA ALA A 195 -29.96 17.53 4.80
C ALA A 195 -30.63 16.99 3.52
N ARG A 196 -30.57 15.68 3.28
CA ARG A 196 -31.29 15.03 2.15
C ARG A 196 -32.80 15.10 2.30
N MET A 197 -33.35 14.96 3.51
CA MET A 197 -34.78 15.10 3.78
C MET A 197 -35.25 16.55 3.56
N GLN A 198 -34.49 17.52 4.06
CA GLN A 198 -34.75 18.96 3.85
C GLN A 198 -34.68 19.34 2.37
N ALA A 199 -33.67 18.85 1.62
CA ALA A 199 -33.55 19.08 0.19
C ALA A 199 -34.69 18.47 -0.64
N ARG A 200 -35.35 17.43 -0.12
CA ARG A 200 -36.55 16.80 -0.73
C ARG A 200 -37.87 17.48 -0.33
N GLY A 201 -37.83 18.59 0.41
CA GLY A 201 -39.02 19.32 0.85
C GLY A 201 -39.84 18.61 1.92
N LEU A 202 -39.31 17.53 2.51
CA LEU A 202 -39.94 16.81 3.61
C LEU A 202 -39.44 17.41 4.92
N THR A 203 -40.02 18.54 5.32
CA THR A 203 -39.92 18.99 6.71
C THR A 203 -41.02 18.29 7.51
N ALA A 204 -40.62 17.56 8.55
CA ALA A 204 -41.56 17.02 9.52
C ALA A 204 -42.37 18.17 10.12
N ARG A 205 -43.68 18.17 9.87
CA ARG A 205 -44.67 18.95 10.62
C ARG A 205 -44.90 18.33 11.98
#